data_AF-A0A1F1TTT7-F1
#
_entry.id   AF-A0A1F1TTT7-F1
#
_cell.length_a   1.000
_cell.length_b   1.000
_cell.length_c   1.000
_cell.angle_alpha   90.00
_cell.angle_beta   90.00
_cell.angle_gamma   90.00
#
_symmetry.space_group_name_H-M   'P 1'
#
loop_
_entity.id
_entity.type
_entity.pdbx_description
1 polymer ?
#
loop_
_entity_poly.entity_id
_entity_poly.type
_entity_poly.pdbx_seq_one_letter_code
_entity_poly.pdbx_strand_id
1 'polypeptide(L)'
;MRNGQSGAGPPATAPSPRSTRDVDVGWVPRFDVDVLEAALRPVHERPRWEEWGQIAAPTLLITGENGYVPAGELDEMRRRRPDVRHVQVPGAGHDVHLDAPERVAELVRGFAA
;
A
#
# COMPACT_ATOMS: atom_id res chain seq x y z
N MET A 1 -33.46 -1.39 3.31
CA MET A 1 -32.81 -2.48 4.09
C MET A 1 -31.62 -2.99 3.29
N ARG A 2 -30.44 -3.14 3.91
CA ARG A 2 -29.35 -3.98 3.41
C ARG A 2 -28.60 -4.52 4.63
N ASN A 3 -28.28 -5.80 4.63
CA ASN A 3 -27.99 -6.53 5.86
C ASN A 3 -26.55 -6.33 6.33
N GLY A 4 -26.35 -6.28 7.66
CA GLY A 4 -25.03 -6.24 8.25
C GLY A 4 -24.33 -7.60 8.25
N GLN A 5 -23.00 -7.57 8.34
CA GLN A 5 -22.16 -8.71 8.71
C GLN A 5 -21.23 -8.24 9.83
N SER A 6 -21.51 -8.66 11.06
CA SER A 6 -20.76 -8.27 12.25
C SER A 6 -19.45 -9.05 12.37
N GLY A 7 -18.50 -8.76 11.49
CA GLY A 7 -17.10 -9.11 11.68
C GLY A 7 -16.46 -8.11 12.64
N ALA A 8 -16.10 -8.55 13.85
CA ALA A 8 -15.34 -7.74 14.80
C ALA A 8 -13.86 -7.67 14.38
N GLY A 9 -13.58 -6.91 13.32
CA GLY A 9 -12.21 -6.46 13.03
C GLY A 9 -11.66 -5.56 14.15
N PRO A 10 -10.38 -5.18 14.11
CA PRO A 10 -9.84 -4.18 15.03
C PRO A 10 -10.70 -2.90 14.97
N PRO A 11 -10.91 -2.21 16.11
CA PRO A 11 -11.78 -1.04 16.15
C PRO A 11 -11.29 -0.01 15.13
N ALA A 12 -12.16 0.39 14.22
CA ALA A 12 -11.82 1.30 13.14
C ALA A 12 -11.25 2.60 13.73
N THR A 13 -9.94 2.79 13.58
CA THR A 13 -9.21 3.93 14.10
C THR A 13 -9.84 5.21 13.57
N ALA A 14 -10.12 6.18 14.44
CA ALA A 14 -10.75 7.44 14.02
C ALA A 14 -9.95 8.05 12.85
N PRO A 15 -10.62 8.37 11.71
CA PRO A 15 -9.91 8.65 10.48
C PRO A 15 -9.06 9.92 10.61
N SER A 16 -7.90 9.92 9.97
CA SER A 16 -6.84 10.89 10.23
C SER A 16 -7.35 12.33 10.13
N PRO A 17 -7.17 13.19 11.16
CA PRO A 17 -7.66 14.56 11.13
C PRO A 17 -6.93 15.45 10.09
N ARG A 18 -5.95 14.91 9.36
CA ARG A 18 -5.35 15.53 8.16
C ARG A 18 -6.17 15.27 6.88
N SER A 19 -6.81 14.11 6.74
CA SER A 19 -7.58 13.71 5.55
C SER A 19 -9.09 13.88 5.73
N THR A 20 -9.61 13.76 6.96
CA THR A 20 -11.04 13.93 7.28
C THR A 20 -11.27 15.05 8.29
N ARG A 21 -12.48 15.64 8.24
CA ARG A 21 -13.05 16.40 9.35
C ARG A 21 -14.28 15.68 9.89
N ASP A 22 -14.55 15.92 11.16
CA ASP A 22 -15.84 15.57 11.77
C ASP A 22 -16.88 16.66 11.42
N VAL A 23 -18.13 16.24 11.24
CA VAL A 23 -19.34 17.08 11.10
C VAL A 23 -20.55 16.29 11.65
N ASP A 24 -21.67 16.97 11.88
CA ASP A 24 -22.88 16.40 12.50
C ASP A 24 -23.46 15.15 11.80
N VAL A 25 -23.06 14.88 10.56
CA VAL A 25 -23.45 13.71 9.73
C VAL A 25 -22.35 12.64 9.61
N GLY A 26 -21.26 12.77 10.38
CA GLY A 26 -20.10 11.87 10.39
C GLY A 26 -18.85 12.46 9.71
N TRP A 27 -17.92 11.59 9.32
CA TRP A 27 -16.63 11.98 8.76
C TRP A 27 -16.71 12.31 7.27
N VAL A 28 -16.25 13.49 6.87
CA VAL A 28 -16.14 13.90 5.46
C VAL A 28 -14.68 14.23 5.08
N PRO A 29 -14.26 14.02 3.82
CA PRO A 29 -12.94 14.41 3.34
C PRO A 29 -12.64 15.90 3.53
N ARG A 30 -11.35 16.24 3.68
CA ARG A 30 -10.83 17.62 3.65
C ARG A 30 -10.37 18.08 2.26
N PHE A 31 -10.47 17.20 1.29
CA PHE A 31 -10.09 17.40 -0.11
C PHE A 31 -11.30 17.15 -1.01
N ASP A 32 -11.26 17.72 -2.21
CA ASP A 32 -12.20 17.39 -3.27
C ASP A 32 -11.91 15.97 -3.80
N VAL A 33 -12.94 15.12 -3.82
CA VAL A 33 -12.82 13.69 -4.17
C VAL A 33 -12.66 13.50 -5.68
N ASP A 34 -13.32 14.32 -6.50
CA ASP A 34 -13.24 14.24 -7.95
C ASP A 34 -11.84 14.70 -8.42
N VAL A 35 -11.26 15.71 -7.76
CA VAL A 35 -9.87 16.12 -7.95
C VAL A 35 -8.88 15.02 -7.55
N LEU A 36 -9.13 14.30 -6.44
CA LEU A 36 -8.28 13.17 -6.04
C LEU A 36 -8.37 12.01 -7.04
N GLU A 37 -9.57 11.64 -7.50
CA GLU A 37 -9.74 10.58 -8.50
C GLU A 37 -9.07 10.96 -9.83
N ALA A 38 -9.25 12.20 -10.29
CA ALA A 38 -8.60 12.71 -11.50
C ALA A 38 -7.06 12.71 -11.41
N ALA A 39 -6.50 12.97 -10.23
CA ALA A 39 -5.05 12.92 -10.01
C ALA A 39 -4.51 11.49 -9.94
N LEU A 40 -5.27 10.54 -9.39
CA LEU A 40 -4.85 9.14 -9.24
C LEU A 40 -5.08 8.29 -10.49
N ARG A 41 -6.08 8.59 -11.33
CA ARG A 41 -6.42 7.78 -12.52
C ARG A 41 -5.20 7.47 -13.43
N PRO A 42 -4.34 8.45 -13.82
CA PRO A 42 -3.18 8.18 -14.68
C PRO A 42 -2.03 7.42 -13.99
N VAL A 43 -2.11 7.24 -12.67
CA VAL A 43 -1.19 6.38 -11.91
C VAL A 43 -1.62 4.92 -12.01
N HIS A 44 -2.93 4.65 -11.97
CA HIS A 44 -3.52 3.31 -11.95
C HIS A 44 -3.99 2.78 -13.33
N GLU A 45 -4.04 3.62 -14.37
CA GLU A 45 -4.50 3.26 -15.73
C GLU A 45 -3.78 2.06 -16.37
N ARG A 46 -2.52 1.79 -16.01
CA ARG A 46 -1.75 0.64 -16.50
C ARG A 46 -0.61 0.23 -15.55
N PRO A 47 -0.22 -1.05 -15.49
CA PRO A 47 1.04 -1.46 -14.89
C PRO A 47 2.22 -0.89 -15.69
N ARG A 48 3.28 -0.48 -14.98
CA ARG A 48 4.45 0.22 -15.54
C ARG A 48 5.55 -0.76 -15.94
N TRP A 49 5.17 -1.66 -16.85
CA TRP A 49 5.91 -2.85 -17.27
C TRP A 49 7.26 -2.60 -17.94
N GLU A 50 7.47 -1.39 -18.44
CA GLU A 50 8.70 -0.96 -19.08
C GLU A 50 9.55 -0.19 -18.08
N GLU A 51 8.94 0.78 -17.39
CA GLU A 51 9.61 1.64 -16.40
C GLU A 51 10.19 0.83 -15.22
N TRP A 52 9.49 -0.23 -14.75
CA TRP A 52 10.02 -1.14 -13.73
C TRP A 52 11.31 -1.85 -14.21
N GLY A 53 11.30 -2.37 -15.44
CA GLY A 53 12.43 -3.10 -16.01
C GLY A 53 13.69 -2.24 -16.25
N GLN A 54 13.51 -0.92 -16.38
CA GLN A 54 14.61 0.04 -16.59
C GLN A 54 15.36 0.44 -15.30
N ILE A 55 14.91 0.01 -14.11
CA ILE A 55 15.58 0.35 -12.85
C ILE A 55 16.93 -0.39 -12.75
N ALA A 56 18.02 0.33 -13.02
CA ALA A 56 19.39 -0.18 -12.93
C ALA A 56 19.94 -0.25 -11.48
N ALA A 57 19.33 0.47 -10.53
CA ALA A 57 19.75 0.43 -9.13
C ALA A 57 19.35 -0.90 -8.46
N PRO A 58 20.16 -1.45 -7.53
CA PRO A 58 19.74 -2.52 -6.63
C PRO A 58 18.39 -2.17 -5.98
N THR A 59 17.52 -3.15 -5.77
CA THR A 59 16.17 -2.87 -5.24
C THR A 59 15.71 -3.90 -4.21
N LEU A 60 15.32 -3.39 -3.05
CA LEU A 60 14.55 -4.09 -2.02
C LEU A 60 13.05 -3.84 -2.27
N LEU A 61 12.28 -4.90 -2.39
CA LEU A 61 10.82 -4.86 -2.48
C LEU A 61 10.24 -5.40 -1.18
N ILE A 62 9.52 -4.58 -0.42
CA ILE A 62 8.83 -4.98 0.81
C ILE A 62 7.33 -5.01 0.54
N THR A 63 6.65 -6.11 0.89
CA THR A 63 5.18 -6.24 0.78
C THR A 63 4.59 -6.79 2.07
N GLY A 64 3.33 -6.47 2.36
CA GLY A 64 2.58 -7.14 3.42
C GLY A 64 2.13 -8.55 3.00
N GLU A 65 1.75 -9.37 3.97
CA GLU A 65 0.97 -10.59 3.73
C GLU A 65 -0.47 -10.26 3.33
N ASN A 66 -1.07 -9.26 3.96
CA ASN A 66 -2.45 -8.81 3.77
C ASN A 66 -2.52 -7.51 2.92
N GLY A 67 -1.51 -7.24 2.10
CA GLY A 67 -1.40 -6.03 1.28
C GLY A 67 -2.18 -6.09 -0.04
N TYR A 68 -2.38 -4.93 -0.68
CA TYR A 68 -3.17 -4.78 -1.91
C TYR A 68 -2.43 -5.14 -3.23
N VAL A 69 -1.29 -5.83 -3.18
CA VAL A 69 -0.57 -6.23 -4.42
C VAL A 69 -1.36 -7.36 -5.10
N PRO A 70 -1.82 -7.20 -6.36
CA PRO A 70 -2.62 -8.21 -7.04
C PRO A 70 -1.90 -9.55 -7.23
N ALA A 71 -2.67 -10.64 -7.21
CA ALA A 71 -2.15 -11.99 -7.43
C ALA A 71 -1.46 -12.09 -8.81
N GLY A 72 -0.22 -12.58 -8.82
CA GLY A 72 0.61 -12.68 -10.02
C GLY A 72 1.39 -11.41 -10.40
N GLU A 73 1.06 -10.23 -9.84
CA GLU A 73 1.88 -9.02 -10.07
C GLU A 73 3.24 -9.12 -9.37
N LEU A 74 3.28 -9.64 -8.14
CA LEU A 74 4.54 -9.92 -7.45
C LEU A 74 5.46 -10.85 -8.26
N ASP A 75 4.91 -11.83 -8.97
CA ASP A 75 5.68 -12.71 -9.85
C ASP A 75 6.09 -12.01 -11.15
N GLU A 76 5.29 -11.07 -11.67
CA GLU A 76 5.60 -10.23 -12.84
C GLU A 76 6.74 -9.24 -12.53
N MET A 77 6.77 -8.69 -11.30
CA MET A 77 7.90 -7.91 -10.79
C MET A 77 9.19 -8.74 -10.70
N ARG A 78 9.11 -9.95 -10.12
CA ARG A 78 10.26 -10.85 -9.93
C ARG A 78 10.75 -11.51 -11.22
N ARG A 79 9.87 -11.83 -12.18
CA ARG A 79 10.25 -12.34 -13.50
C ARG A 79 11.01 -11.31 -14.33
N ARG A 80 10.65 -10.02 -14.25
CA ARG A 80 11.37 -8.94 -14.97
C ARG A 80 12.67 -8.53 -14.29
N ARG A 81 12.76 -8.66 -12.96
CA ARG A 81 13.94 -8.29 -12.17
C ARG A 81 14.29 -9.44 -11.22
N PRO A 82 14.97 -10.49 -11.70
CA PRO A 82 15.33 -11.64 -10.87
C PRO A 82 16.22 -11.25 -9.68
N ASP A 83 17.00 -10.17 -9.82
CA ASP A 83 17.88 -9.62 -8.79
C ASP A 83 17.14 -8.77 -7.72
N VAL A 84 15.80 -8.64 -7.80
CA VAL A 84 15.04 -7.91 -6.79
C VAL A 84 15.00 -8.68 -5.46
N ARG A 85 15.49 -8.06 -4.39
CA ARG A 85 15.40 -8.63 -3.04
C ARG A 85 13.97 -8.42 -2.54
N HIS A 86 13.10 -9.40 -2.74
CA HIS A 86 11.73 -9.38 -2.19
C HIS A 86 11.71 -9.90 -0.74
N VAL A 87 10.97 -9.21 0.13
CA VAL A 87 10.62 -9.66 1.48
C VAL A 87 9.13 -9.39 1.71
N GLN A 88 8.38 -10.45 2.02
CA GLN A 88 7.02 -10.33 2.53
C GLN A 88 7.04 -10.27 4.06
N VAL A 89 6.25 -9.39 4.66
CA VAL A 89 6.12 -9.20 6.11
C VAL A 89 4.82 -9.86 6.58
N PRO A 90 4.88 -10.94 7.39
CA PRO A 90 3.70 -11.61 7.93
C PRO A 90 2.80 -10.66 8.73
N GLY A 91 1.48 -10.88 8.67
CA GLY A 91 0.45 -10.09 9.35
C GLY A 91 0.20 -8.69 8.76
N ALA A 92 1.23 -8.00 8.27
CA ALA A 92 1.13 -6.63 7.77
C ALA A 92 0.22 -6.48 6.53
N GLY A 93 -0.48 -5.35 6.44
CA GLY A 93 -1.39 -4.99 5.35
C GLY A 93 -0.71 -4.18 4.23
N HIS A 94 -1.39 -3.15 3.75
CA HIS A 94 -0.85 -2.26 2.71
C HIS A 94 0.27 -1.36 3.26
N ASP A 95 0.02 -0.69 4.38
CA ASP A 95 0.94 0.24 5.02
C ASP A 95 1.92 -0.50 5.95
N VAL A 96 2.74 -1.40 5.37
CA VAL A 96 3.73 -2.24 6.09
C VAL A 96 4.65 -1.43 7.02
N HIS A 97 4.90 -0.17 6.67
CA HIS A 97 5.73 0.77 7.41
C HIS A 97 5.04 1.40 8.64
N LEU A 98 3.71 1.28 8.75
CA LEU A 98 2.92 1.61 9.93
C LEU A 98 2.61 0.36 10.77
N ASP A 99 2.37 -0.79 10.11
CA ASP A 99 2.07 -2.06 10.77
C ASP A 99 3.31 -2.71 11.43
N ALA A 100 4.50 -2.55 10.83
CA ALA A 100 5.75 -3.16 11.29
C ALA A 100 6.97 -2.22 11.13
N PRO A 101 6.95 -1.02 11.74
CA PRO A 101 7.97 0.02 11.51
C PRO A 101 9.40 -0.41 11.84
N GLU A 102 9.61 -1.16 12.94
CA GLU A 102 10.93 -1.67 13.32
C GLU A 102 11.49 -2.64 12.27
N ARG A 103 10.63 -3.51 11.73
CA ARG A 103 11.00 -4.50 10.72
C ARG A 103 11.31 -3.86 9.38
N VAL A 104 10.54 -2.85 8.97
CA VAL A 104 10.85 -2.07 7.76
C VAL A 104 12.17 -1.30 7.94
N ALA A 105 12.39 -0.68 9.10
CA ALA A 105 13.64 0.04 9.38
C ALA A 105 14.88 -0.87 9.47
N GLU A 106 14.73 -2.10 9.99
CA GLU A 106 15.75 -3.15 9.93
C GLU A 106 16.07 -3.54 8.47
N LEU A 107 15.04 -3.86 7.67
CA LEU A 107 15.18 -4.28 6.28
C LEU A 107 15.85 -3.23 5.40
N VAL A 108 15.48 -1.95 5.57
CA VAL A 108 16.09 -0.83 4.85
C VAL A 108 17.56 -0.61 5.26
N ARG A 109 17.87 -0.64 6.56
CA ARG A 109 19.27 -0.52 7.03
C ARG A 109 20.13 -1.69 6.57
N GLY A 110 19.62 -2.91 6.65
CA GLY A 110 20.28 -4.14 6.15
C GLY A 110 20.25 -4.31 4.63
N PHE A 111 19.97 -3.25 3.88
CA PHE A 111 20.05 -3.17 2.41
C PHE A 111 20.84 -1.95 1.92
N ALA A 112 20.95 -0.89 2.74
CA ALA A 112 21.74 0.32 2.46
C ALA A 112 23.15 0.29 3.09
N ALA A 113 23.61 -0.88 3.54
CA ALA A 113 24.91 -1.14 4.17
C ALA A 113 25.73 -2.13 3.31
#